data_AF-A0A3A6M455-F1
#
_entry.id   AF-A0A3A6M455-F1
#
_cell.length_a   1.000
_cell.length_b   1.000
_cell.length_c   1.000
_cell.angle_alpha   90.00
_cell.angle_beta   90.00
_cell.angle_gamma   90.00
#
_symmetry.space_group_name_H-M   'P 1'
#
loop_
_entity.id
_entity.type
_entity.pdbx_description
1 polymer ?
#
loop_
_entity_poly.entity_id
_entity_poly.type
_entity_poly.pdbx_seq_one_letter_code
_entity_poly.pdbx_strand_id
1 'polypeptide(L)'
;VYNYYSDFAEKGYYNRIISGNINQVLKVDSVVCDFNGYPYRAVTYATQKIIRQSNVTERSLVTTCRLLNSSRSDDNPNGFTIEGFTIIENKDLQTIKR
;
A
#
# COMPACT_ATOMS: atom_id res chain seq x y z
N VAL A 1 9.31 16.24 -6.95
CA VAL A 1 7.93 15.98 -6.47
C VAL A 1 7.54 14.59 -6.96
N TYR A 2 7.60 13.58 -6.10
CA TYR A 2 7.21 12.21 -6.46
C TYR A 2 5.69 12.09 -6.36
N ASN A 3 5.01 12.28 -7.49
CA ASN A 3 3.55 12.18 -7.57
C ASN A 3 3.15 10.72 -7.78
N TYR A 4 3.20 9.89 -6.74
CA TYR A 4 2.66 8.52 -6.79
C TYR A 4 1.23 8.48 -7.35
N TYR A 5 0.42 9.51 -7.08
CA TYR A 5 -0.90 9.69 -7.68
C TYR A 5 -0.85 9.85 -9.20
N SER A 6 0.04 10.69 -9.72
CA SER A 6 0.24 10.86 -11.16
C SER A 6 0.76 9.58 -11.80
N ASP A 7 1.72 8.88 -11.17
CA ASP A 7 2.25 7.62 -11.68
C ASP A 7 1.17 6.51 -11.74
N PHE A 8 0.31 6.43 -10.73
CA PHE A 8 -0.82 5.49 -10.73
C PHE A 8 -1.90 5.90 -11.75
N ALA A 9 -2.18 7.19 -11.89
CA ALA A 9 -3.12 7.70 -12.89
C ALA A 9 -2.60 7.46 -14.32
N GLU A 10 -1.32 7.71 -14.58
CA GLU A 10 -0.64 7.56 -15.87
C GLU A 10 -0.53 6.09 -16.27
N LYS A 11 -0.31 5.19 -15.30
CA LYS A 11 -0.41 3.73 -15.50
C LYS A 11 -1.84 3.23 -15.71
N GLY A 12 -2.84 4.13 -15.72
CA GLY A 12 -4.25 3.81 -15.91
C GLY A 12 -4.83 2.96 -14.78
N TYR A 13 -4.21 2.96 -13.59
CA TYR A 13 -4.60 2.13 -12.46
C TYR A 13 -6.06 2.40 -12.05
N TYR A 14 -6.42 3.67 -11.89
CA TYR A 14 -7.77 4.09 -11.55
C TYR A 14 -8.78 3.76 -12.65
N ASN A 15 -8.41 4.00 -13.92
CA ASN A 15 -9.26 3.64 -15.07
C ASN A 15 -9.54 2.13 -15.10
N ARG A 16 -8.56 1.27 -14.79
CA ARG A 16 -8.74 -0.19 -14.73
C ARG A 16 -9.60 -0.65 -13.56
N ILE A 17 -9.51 0.02 -12.41
CA ILE A 17 -10.38 -0.25 -11.25
C ILE A 17 -11.83 0.10 -11.58
N ILE A 18 -12.07 1.28 -12.16
CA ILE A 18 -13.41 1.76 -12.51
C ILE A 18 -14.02 0.90 -13.63
N SER A 19 -13.31 0.73 -14.75
CA SER A 19 -13.79 -0.07 -15.89
C SER A 19 -13.96 -1.55 -15.59
N GLY A 20 -13.15 -2.10 -14.68
CA GLY A 20 -13.23 -3.50 -14.27
C GLY A 20 -14.25 -3.77 -13.15
N ASN A 21 -14.99 -2.74 -12.70
CA ASN A 21 -15.89 -2.79 -11.54
C ASN A 21 -15.23 -3.50 -10.35
N ILE A 22 -14.01 -3.07 -10.04
CA ILE A 22 -13.14 -3.70 -9.05
C ILE A 22 -13.28 -2.96 -7.72
N ASN A 23 -13.66 -3.66 -6.66
CA ASN A 23 -13.57 -3.14 -5.30
C ASN A 23 -12.34 -3.74 -4.61
N GLN A 24 -11.37 -2.89 -4.27
CA GLN A 24 -10.15 -3.30 -3.60
C GLN A 24 -10.17 -2.85 -2.15
N VAL A 25 -10.02 -3.81 -1.24
CA VAL A 25 -9.94 -3.59 0.20
C VAL A 25 -8.56 -4.02 0.67
N LEU A 26 -7.86 -3.14 1.36
CA LEU A 26 -6.60 -3.45 2.02
C LEU A 26 -6.84 -3.54 3.52
N LYS A 27 -6.43 -4.66 4.13
CA LYS A 27 -6.42 -4.83 5.58
C LYS A 27 -4.98 -4.89 6.05
N VAL A 28 -4.58 -3.94 6.89
CA VAL A 28 -3.26 -3.98 7.54
C VAL A 28 -3.34 -4.95 8.71
N ASP A 29 -2.45 -5.94 8.71
CA ASP A 29 -2.38 -6.95 9.75
C ASP A 29 -1.41 -6.52 10.85
N SER A 30 -0.22 -6.02 10.45
CA SER A 30 0.75 -5.44 11.39
C SER A 30 1.73 -4.50 10.71
N VAL A 31 2.34 -3.62 11.51
CA VAL A 31 3.42 -2.72 11.09
C VAL A 31 4.57 -2.87 12.07
N VAL A 32 5.74 -3.25 11.57
CA VAL A 32 6.97 -3.38 12.35
C VAL A 32 7.87 -2.20 12.01
N CYS A 33 8.16 -1.37 13.01
CA CYS A 33 9.05 -0.22 12.85
C CYS A 33 10.34 -0.47 13.63
N ASP A 34 11.48 -0.37 12.94
CA ASP A 34 12.81 -0.38 13.53
C ASP A 34 13.30 1.05 13.71
N PHE A 35 13.40 1.46 14.97
CA PHE A 35 13.87 2.78 15.40
C PHE A 35 15.35 2.80 15.80
N ASN A 36 16.08 1.69 15.65
CA ASN A 36 17.48 1.59 16.08
C ASN A 36 18.46 2.37 15.17
N GLY A 37 18.05 2.73 13.96
CA GLY A 37 18.87 3.49 13.01
C GLY A 37 18.01 4.45 12.19
N TYR A 38 18.50 5.68 12.04
CA TYR A 38 17.86 6.69 11.20
C TYR A 38 18.42 6.62 9.76
N PRO A 39 17.56 6.71 8.71
CA PRO A 39 16.10 6.83 8.74
C PRO A 39 15.41 5.52 9.16
N TYR A 40 14.31 5.63 9.92
CA TYR A 40 13.66 4.48 10.55
C TYR A 40 13.06 3.57 9.50
N ARG A 41 13.24 2.25 9.62
CA ARG A 41 12.70 1.31 8.65
C ARG A 41 11.35 0.81 9.13
N ALA A 42 10.32 0.89 8.30
CA ALA A 42 9.03 0.28 8.56
C ALA A 42 8.75 -0.84 7.55
N VAL A 43 8.16 -1.91 8.05
CA VAL A 43 7.65 -3.04 7.26
C VAL A 43 6.19 -3.23 7.60
N THR A 44 5.33 -3.16 6.59
CA THR A 44 3.89 -3.33 6.73
C THR A 44 3.49 -4.67 6.13
N TYR A 45 2.82 -5.48 6.93
CA TYR A 45 2.19 -6.73 6.52
C TYR A 45 0.69 -6.47 6.38
N ALA A 46 0.16 -6.73 5.20
CA ALA A 46 -1.22 -6.49 4.89
C ALA A 46 -1.78 -7.57 3.97
N THR A 47 -3.09 -7.76 4.03
CA THR A 47 -3.83 -8.60 3.12
C THR A 47 -4.70 -7.73 2.21
N GLN A 48 -4.56 -7.89 0.90
CA GLN A 48 -5.33 -7.18 -0.10
C GLN A 48 -6.41 -8.09 -0.69
N LYS A 49 -7.66 -7.66 -0.64
CA LYS A 49 -8.80 -8.32 -1.26
C LYS A 49 -9.25 -7.53 -2.49
N ILE A 50 -9.28 -8.18 -3.65
CA ILE A 50 -9.71 -7.65 -4.93
C ILE A 50 -11.02 -8.34 -5.31
N ILE A 51 -12.13 -7.62 -5.18
CA ILE A 51 -13.48 -8.10 -5.47
C ILE A 51 -13.83 -7.63 -6.88
N ARG A 52 -14.05 -8.58 -7.79
CA ARG A 52 -14.60 -8.34 -9.12
C ARG A 52 -16.00 -8.96 -9.19
N GLN A 53 -16.74 -8.65 -10.24
CA GLN A 53 -18.06 -9.25 -10.46
C GLN A 53 -18.01 -10.79 -10.55
N SER A 54 -16.96 -11.35 -11.16
CA SER A 54 -16.83 -12.79 -11.42
C SER A 54 -15.96 -13.56 -10.43
N ASN A 55 -15.12 -12.88 -9.65
CA ASN A 55 -14.22 -13.53 -8.71
C ASN A 55 -13.77 -12.60 -7.59
N VAL A 56 -13.33 -13.21 -6.49
CA VAL A 56 -12.67 -12.56 -5.37
C VAL A 56 -11.26 -13.11 -5.29
N THR A 57 -10.26 -12.24 -5.41
CA THR A 57 -8.84 -12.61 -5.26
C THR A 57 -8.30 -12.01 -3.98
N GLU A 58 -7.64 -12.81 -3.15
CA GLU A 58 -6.91 -12.34 -1.98
C GLU A 58 -5.41 -12.44 -2.22
N ARG A 59 -4.67 -11.42 -1.80
CA ARG A 59 -3.23 -11.29 -1.97
C ARG A 59 -2.58 -10.95 -0.65
N SER A 60 -1.44 -11.57 -0.39
CA SER A 60 -0.48 -11.12 0.62
C SER A 60 0.27 -9.92 0.07
N LEU A 61 0.30 -8.83 0.83
CA LEU A 61 1.03 -7.62 0.52
C LEU A 61 2.02 -7.30 1.66
N VAL A 62 3.30 -7.38 1.37
CA VAL A 62 4.36 -6.93 2.28
C VAL A 62 5.06 -5.75 1.66
N THR A 63 5.11 -4.64 2.37
CA THR A 63 5.77 -3.42 1.90
C THR A 63 6.82 -2.96 2.90
N THR A 64 7.84 -2.28 2.42
CA THR A 64 8.82 -1.62 3.26
C THR A 64 8.98 -0.17 2.84
N CYS A 65 9.24 0.68 3.81
CA CYS A 65 9.55 2.08 3.59
C CYS A 65 10.51 2.59 4.66
N ARG A 66 11.01 3.80 4.43
CA ARG A 66 11.80 4.57 5.38
C ARG A 66 10.95 5.72 5.91
N LEU A 67 10.97 5.93 7.22
CA LEU A 67 10.30 7.03 7.89
C LEU A 67 11.35 8.07 8.27
N LEU A 68 11.20 9.28 7.72
CA LEU A 68 12.00 10.44 8.06
C LEU A 68 11.18 11.35 8.96
N ASN A 69 11.80 11.98 9.95
CA ASN A 69 11.14 13.03 10.72
C ASN A 69 10.84 14.23 9.80
N SER A 70 9.60 14.69 9.84
CA SER A 70 9.12 15.91 9.21
C SER A 70 8.56 16.86 10.27
N SER A 71 8.41 18.14 9.93
CA SER A 71 7.67 19.06 10.78
C SER A 71 6.24 18.52 10.99
N ARG A 72 5.80 18.53 12.25
CA ARG A 72 4.41 18.21 12.58
C ARG A 72 3.52 19.31 12.06
N SER A 73 2.40 18.94 11.46
CA SER A 73 1.34 19.84 11.02
C SER A 73 -0.01 19.26 11.42
N ASP A 74 -1.07 20.03 11.26
CA ASP A 74 -2.44 19.55 11.51
C ASP A 74 -2.77 18.32 10.65
N ASP A 75 -2.24 18.26 9.42
CA ASP A 75 -2.40 17.14 8.49
C ASP A 75 -1.41 15.98 8.71
N ASN A 76 -0.30 16.21 9.44
CA ASN A 76 0.69 15.19 9.79
C ASN A 76 1.11 15.33 11.28
N PRO A 77 0.22 14.96 12.21
CA PRO A 77 0.48 15.14 13.65
C PRO A 77 1.65 14.28 14.13
N ASN A 78 1.91 13.15 13.45
CA ASN A 78 3.02 12.26 13.77
C ASN A 78 4.37 12.78 13.26
N GLY A 79 4.38 13.67 12.27
CA GLY A 79 5.59 14.27 11.73
C GLY A 79 6.53 13.25 11.09
N PHE A 80 5.98 12.31 10.30
CA PHE A 80 6.80 11.38 9.51
C PHE A 80 6.55 11.55 8.02
N THR A 81 7.63 11.57 7.23
CA THR A 81 7.62 11.44 5.78
C THR A 81 8.00 10.01 5.41
N ILE A 82 7.17 9.37 4.59
CA ILE A 82 7.45 8.06 4.02
C ILE A 82 8.31 8.24 2.77
N GLU A 83 9.47 7.60 2.72
CA GLU A 83 10.33 7.51 1.54
C GLU A 83 10.65 6.06 1.17
N GLY A 84 11.01 5.84 -0.09
CA GLY A 84 11.48 4.54 -0.58
C GLY A 84 10.44 3.42 -0.46
N PHE A 85 9.16 3.74 -0.58
CA PHE A 85 8.07 2.77 -0.50
C PHE A 85 8.23 1.70 -1.58
N THR A 86 8.48 0.47 -1.13
CA THR A 86 8.79 -0.68 -1.99
C THR A 86 7.90 -1.85 -1.59
N ILE A 87 7.33 -2.52 -2.59
CA ILE A 87 6.57 -3.75 -2.39
C ILE A 87 7.56 -4.92 -2.39
N ILE A 88 7.69 -5.59 -1.25
CA ILE A 88 8.53 -6.79 -1.10
C ILE A 88 7.77 -8.02 -1.58
N GLU A 89 6.48 -8.11 -1.23
CA GLU A 89 5.65 -9.25 -1.58
C GLU A 89 4.29 -8.76 -2.09
N ASN A 90 3.82 -9.38 -3.18
CA ASN A 90 2.47 -9.21 -3.71
C ASN A 90 2.03 -10.54 -4.30
N LYS A 91 1.66 -11.48 -3.43
CA LYS A 91 1.42 -12.88 -3.79
C LYS A 91 -0.06 -13.21 -3.73
N ASP A 92 -0.60 -13.82 -4.78
CA ASP A 92 -1.96 -14.37 -4.78
C ASP A 92 -2.05 -15.52 -3.76
N LEU A 93 -2.92 -15.37 -2.75
CA LEU A 93 -3.19 -16.37 -1.73
C LEU A 93 -4.34 -17.29 -2.16
N GLN A 94 -5.43 -16.69 -2.66
CA GLN A 94 -6.59 -17.44 -3.13
C GLN A 94 -7.39 -16.67 -4.16
N THR A 95 -8.01 -17.40 -5.09
CA THR A 95 -8.98 -16.86 -6.03
C THR A 95 -10.23 -17.70 -5.98
N ILE A 96 -11.31 -17.10 -5.49
CA ILE A 96 -12.63 -17.73 -5.37
C ILE A 96 -13.48 -17.18 -6.52
N LYS A 97 -13.97 -18.06 -7.40
CA LYS A 97 -14.97 -17.66 -8.40
C LYS A 97 -16.31 -17.47 -7.69
N ARG A 98 -17.02 -16.40 -8.05
CA ARG A 98 -18.35 -16.10 -7.51
C ARG A 98 -19.42 -16.83 -8.33
#